data_AF-A0A3B0TBZ1-F1
#
_entry.id   AF-A0A3B0TBZ1-F1
#
_cell.length_a   1.000
_cell.length_b   1.000
_cell.length_c   1.000
_cell.angle_alpha   90.00
_cell.angle_beta   90.00
_cell.angle_gamma   90.00
#
_symmetry.space_group_name_H-M   'P 1'
#
loop_
_entity.id
_entity.type
_entity.pdbx_description
1 polymer ?
#
loop_
_entity_poly.entity_id
_entity_poly.type
_entity_poly.pdbx_seq_one_letter_code
_entity_poly.pdbx_strand_id
1 'polypeptide(L)'
;SNLAYACDPTSVSNIAQFVILTDTDNDGVPDLIDVDDDNDGILDTVEDNGVVDRDTDGNGDPDRIQLDADSDGCFDVTEAGFTDNGIGMLGTLNPPTVDATGLVTSATDGYTVPNDLDGNGTPDFQEAGTGASITTDPVDQDFILSGSAIFTAAASGDTFQWEVSTDGVNWNTLTDDATYSGTTTTSLTVTISTINTFFEEYRLRATNIAYACDPGANSLSASYNSLADTDNDGVFDIIDVDDDNDGIFDTVEGEFTDSNLDGIPDRISLDADSDSCADTVEAGFDDPDGDGILGSSPVTVDANGQVTGQGGYTPPNDLNGNGVFDFQEAGSASVLNNQPEDVTVDLGSDAVFEVSGSATFFQWQESVDNGSTWNDLFNQGIYSGVDTDRLRIFEARGRLEGNMYRVILSSPDYACDPILELISAEVRLIFSTAIIPSGFSPNGDGNNDVFSIPGLLESPDFTMEVFDRWGNSVYKYRNNGNLSPDWWDGRSTGNMNLSSGELVPSGTYFYLINFNDGNKTPAKGWVYIIY
;
A
#
# COMPACT_ATOMS: atom_id res chain seq x y z
N SER A 1 67.99 -91.35 32.07
CA SER A 1 67.87 -92.80 31.83
C SER A 1 69.17 -93.48 32.22
N ASN A 2 69.09 -94.61 32.93
CA ASN A 2 70.23 -95.46 33.26
C ASN A 2 70.53 -96.39 32.07
N LEU A 3 71.74 -96.35 31.51
CA LEU A 3 72.10 -97.05 30.25
C LEU A 3 72.18 -98.58 30.37
N ALA A 4 71.87 -99.18 31.52
CA ALA A 4 71.95 -100.62 31.76
C ALA A 4 70.59 -101.34 31.92
N TYR A 5 69.45 -100.67 31.73
CA TYR A 5 68.13 -101.30 31.86
C TYR A 5 67.14 -100.78 30.79
N ALA A 6 66.75 -101.65 29.86
CA ALA A 6 65.98 -101.30 28.65
C ALA A 6 64.48 -101.01 28.88
N CYS A 7 63.99 -101.12 30.12
CA CYS A 7 62.58 -100.92 30.48
C CYS A 7 62.40 -99.91 31.62
N ASP A 8 63.20 -98.84 31.64
CA ASP A 8 63.02 -97.72 32.58
C ASP A 8 61.92 -96.78 32.02
N PRO A 9 60.71 -96.70 32.61
CA PRO A 9 59.69 -95.78 32.16
C PRO A 9 60.16 -94.34 32.42
N THR A 10 60.30 -93.56 31.35
CA THR A 10 60.68 -92.15 31.43
C THR A 10 59.64 -91.37 32.23
N SER A 11 60.01 -90.91 33.41
CA SER A 11 59.25 -89.91 34.17
C SER A 11 59.50 -88.54 33.54
N VAL A 12 58.47 -87.97 32.92
CA VAL A 12 58.46 -86.56 32.50
C VAL A 12 57.80 -85.73 33.61
N SER A 13 58.33 -84.54 33.88
CA SER A 13 57.68 -83.58 34.78
C SER A 13 56.33 -83.14 34.20
N ASN A 14 55.45 -82.65 35.06
CA ASN A 14 54.27 -81.90 34.65
C ASN A 14 54.68 -80.72 33.74
N ILE A 15 53.81 -80.40 32.77
CA ILE A 15 53.98 -79.29 31.85
C ILE A 15 53.96 -77.99 32.66
N ALA A 16 54.99 -77.15 32.50
CA ALA A 16 54.95 -75.77 32.98
C ALA A 16 54.15 -74.95 31.96
N GLN A 17 53.05 -74.34 32.39
CA GLN A 17 52.33 -73.34 31.60
C GLN A 17 52.86 -71.96 31.96
N PHE A 18 53.17 -71.16 30.95
CA PHE A 18 53.31 -69.71 31.10
C PHE A 18 51.91 -69.14 31.28
N VAL A 19 51.70 -68.37 32.34
CA VAL A 19 50.55 -67.47 32.44
C VAL A 19 50.99 -66.20 31.71
N ILE A 20 50.34 -65.90 30.59
CA ILE A 20 50.44 -64.57 29.98
C ILE A 20 49.49 -63.72 30.79
N LEU A 21 50.03 -62.72 31.48
CA LEU A 21 49.21 -61.68 32.11
C LEU A 21 48.79 -60.71 31.00
N THR A 22 47.57 -60.18 31.11
CA THR A 22 47.10 -59.09 30.25
C THR A 22 47.93 -57.84 30.56
N ASP A 23 48.15 -57.04 29.52
CA ASP A 23 48.93 -55.80 29.48
C ASP A 23 48.23 -55.00 28.37
N THR A 24 47.24 -54.21 28.78
CA THR A 24 46.23 -53.61 27.89
C THR A 24 46.85 -52.56 26.97
N ASP A 25 47.64 -51.64 27.53
CA ASP A 25 48.34 -50.58 26.78
C ASP A 25 49.69 -51.00 26.16
N ASN A 26 50.22 -52.17 26.52
CA ASN A 26 51.50 -52.73 26.06
C ASN A 26 52.73 -51.91 26.49
N ASP A 27 52.69 -51.26 27.64
CA ASP A 27 53.83 -50.52 28.19
C ASP A 27 54.89 -51.42 28.88
N GLY A 28 54.54 -52.69 29.11
CA GLY A 28 55.38 -53.70 29.75
C GLY A 28 55.11 -53.94 31.24
N VAL A 29 54.10 -53.30 31.82
CA VAL A 29 53.56 -53.54 33.16
C VAL A 29 52.21 -54.26 33.00
N PRO A 30 52.04 -55.47 33.57
CA PRO A 30 50.76 -56.17 33.41
C PRO A 30 49.65 -55.59 34.30
N ASP A 31 48.40 -55.56 33.79
CA ASP A 31 47.19 -54.98 34.42
C ASP A 31 46.98 -55.39 35.90
N LEU A 32 47.49 -56.56 36.30
CA LEU A 32 47.39 -57.03 37.68
C LEU A 32 48.15 -56.13 38.70
N ILE A 33 49.16 -55.40 38.23
CA ILE A 33 50.03 -54.55 39.04
C ILE A 33 50.19 -53.14 38.47
N ASP A 34 49.56 -52.87 37.34
CA ASP A 34 49.40 -51.52 36.83
C ASP A 34 48.50 -50.70 37.76
N VAL A 35 48.61 -49.38 37.70
CA VAL A 35 47.76 -48.44 38.43
C VAL A 35 46.94 -47.56 37.48
N ASP A 36 47.21 -47.67 36.18
CA ASP A 36 46.62 -46.95 35.05
C ASP A 36 46.69 -47.91 33.85
N ASP A 37 45.78 -48.88 33.82
CA ASP A 37 45.78 -50.06 32.94
C ASP A 37 45.77 -49.69 31.42
N ASP A 38 45.41 -48.46 31.04
CA ASP A 38 45.34 -47.99 29.65
C ASP A 38 46.22 -46.76 29.33
N ASN A 39 46.89 -46.20 30.33
CA ASN A 39 47.80 -45.06 30.23
C ASN A 39 47.14 -43.75 29.74
N ASP A 40 45.85 -43.54 30.02
CA ASP A 40 45.11 -42.33 29.69
C ASP A 40 45.36 -41.16 30.68
N GLY A 41 46.02 -41.45 31.81
CA GLY A 41 46.36 -40.45 32.83
C GLY A 41 45.32 -40.27 33.93
N ILE A 42 44.29 -41.11 33.94
CA ILE A 42 43.37 -41.35 35.03
C ILE A 42 43.87 -42.61 35.75
N LEU A 43 43.58 -42.78 37.05
CA LEU A 43 43.99 -44.00 37.76
C LEU A 43 42.81 -44.96 37.76
N ASP A 44 43.05 -46.28 37.76
CA ASP A 44 42.00 -47.30 37.86
C ASP A 44 41.03 -47.03 39.04
N THR A 45 41.59 -46.53 40.14
CA THR A 45 40.82 -46.20 41.35
C THR A 45 39.90 -45.00 41.22
N VAL A 46 40.22 -44.08 40.30
CA VAL A 46 39.42 -42.91 39.92
C VAL A 46 38.35 -43.34 38.92
N GLU A 47 38.66 -44.16 37.94
CA GLU A 47 37.73 -44.66 36.93
C GLU A 47 36.67 -45.60 37.53
N ASP A 48 37.08 -46.53 38.41
CA ASP A 48 36.14 -47.34 39.19
C ASP A 48 35.10 -46.45 39.90
N ASN A 49 35.52 -45.26 40.37
CA ASN A 49 34.69 -44.26 41.04
C ASN A 49 33.78 -44.93 42.12
N GLY A 50 34.40 -45.83 42.91
CA GLY A 50 33.74 -46.59 43.98
C GLY A 50 33.00 -47.87 43.56
N VAL A 51 33.00 -48.21 42.28
CA VAL A 51 32.44 -49.44 41.70
C VAL A 51 33.59 -50.22 41.05
N VAL A 52 33.96 -51.36 41.64
CA VAL A 52 35.01 -52.22 41.08
C VAL A 52 34.58 -52.72 39.71
N ASP A 53 35.48 -52.61 38.72
CA ASP A 53 35.21 -52.98 37.33
C ASP A 53 33.99 -52.21 36.79
N ARG A 54 33.94 -50.89 37.02
CA ARG A 54 32.92 -50.03 36.40
C ARG A 54 32.98 -50.19 34.87
N ASP A 55 31.82 -50.22 34.25
CA ASP A 55 31.61 -50.35 32.80
C ASP A 55 30.53 -49.32 32.44
N THR A 56 30.98 -48.13 32.03
CA THR A 56 30.15 -46.94 31.86
C THR A 56 29.23 -47.04 30.63
N ASP A 57 29.74 -47.55 29.51
CA ASP A 57 28.95 -47.74 28.28
C ASP A 57 28.17 -49.09 28.23
N GLY A 58 28.48 -50.02 29.14
CA GLY A 58 27.82 -51.32 29.25
C GLY A 58 28.25 -52.33 28.19
N ASN A 59 29.42 -52.15 27.57
CA ASN A 59 29.92 -53.02 26.50
C ASN A 59 30.54 -54.34 27.03
N GLY A 60 30.81 -54.40 28.35
CA GLY A 60 31.35 -55.56 29.06
C GLY A 60 32.83 -55.50 29.40
N ASP A 61 33.53 -54.44 29.00
CA ASP A 61 34.92 -54.15 29.35
C ASP A 61 34.95 -53.05 30.45
N PRO A 62 35.81 -53.15 31.48
CA PRO A 62 35.90 -52.11 32.50
C PRO A 62 36.47 -50.78 31.99
N ASP A 63 36.07 -49.64 32.56
CA ASP A 63 36.54 -48.30 32.21
C ASP A 63 38.07 -48.22 32.19
N ARG A 64 38.76 -48.72 33.23
CA ARG A 64 40.24 -48.71 33.34
C ARG A 64 41.04 -49.32 32.21
N ILE A 65 40.41 -50.06 31.31
CA ILE A 65 41.08 -50.65 30.14
C ILE A 65 40.67 -49.97 28.83
N GLN A 66 39.97 -48.84 28.89
CA GLN A 66 39.31 -48.18 27.76
C GLN A 66 39.66 -46.68 27.71
N LEU A 67 40.27 -46.26 26.61
CA LEU A 67 40.61 -44.85 26.35
C LEU A 67 39.40 -43.92 26.11
N ASP A 68 38.18 -44.46 26.13
CA ASP A 68 36.87 -43.84 25.84
C ASP A 68 35.81 -44.64 26.60
N ALA A 69 35.69 -44.39 27.91
CA ALA A 69 34.90 -45.20 28.83
C ALA A 69 33.39 -45.13 28.57
N ASP A 70 32.90 -44.01 28.04
CA ASP A 70 31.49 -43.78 27.76
C ASP A 70 31.08 -43.98 26.28
N SER A 71 32.07 -44.28 25.41
CA SER A 71 31.92 -44.59 24.00
C SER A 71 31.27 -43.46 23.17
N ASP A 72 31.50 -42.21 23.53
CA ASP A 72 30.97 -41.05 22.81
C ASP A 72 31.89 -40.53 21.69
N GLY A 73 33.13 -41.06 21.63
CA GLY A 73 34.13 -40.73 20.64
C GLY A 73 35.03 -39.53 20.98
N CYS A 74 34.95 -38.99 22.19
CA CYS A 74 36.01 -38.24 22.84
C CYS A 74 36.87 -39.20 23.68
N PHE A 75 38.13 -38.85 23.92
CA PHE A 75 38.98 -39.69 24.76
C PHE A 75 38.98 -39.17 26.19
N ASP A 76 39.03 -40.10 27.14
CA ASP A 76 38.94 -39.83 28.57
C ASP A 76 39.99 -38.82 29.03
N VAL A 77 41.23 -38.97 28.55
CA VAL A 77 42.34 -38.02 28.75
C VAL A 77 41.97 -36.57 28.39
N THR A 78 41.19 -36.38 27.32
CA THR A 78 40.78 -35.05 26.82
C THR A 78 39.68 -34.47 27.70
N GLU A 79 38.70 -35.28 28.07
CA GLU A 79 37.56 -34.87 28.90
C GLU A 79 37.98 -34.59 30.32
N ALA A 80 38.86 -35.41 30.88
CA ALA A 80 39.52 -35.19 32.17
C ALA A 80 40.35 -33.88 32.21
N GLY A 81 40.62 -33.26 31.06
CA GLY A 81 41.33 -31.98 30.95
C GLY A 81 42.85 -32.13 30.91
N PHE A 82 43.34 -33.30 30.51
CA PHE A 82 44.77 -33.60 30.42
C PHE A 82 45.26 -33.51 28.97
N THR A 83 46.58 -33.56 28.80
CA THR A 83 47.19 -33.46 27.48
C THR A 83 47.11 -34.83 26.77
N ASP A 84 46.34 -34.91 25.68
CA ASP A 84 46.27 -36.09 24.79
C ASP A 84 47.46 -36.13 23.79
N ASN A 85 48.05 -37.31 23.61
CA ASN A 85 49.08 -37.57 22.60
C ASN A 85 48.52 -37.78 21.16
N GLY A 86 47.20 -37.69 21.01
CA GLY A 86 46.44 -37.84 19.77
C GLY A 86 45.95 -39.27 19.50
N ILE A 87 46.15 -40.18 20.45
CA ILE A 87 45.62 -41.56 20.41
C ILE A 87 44.90 -41.95 21.70
N GLY A 88 44.55 -40.99 22.58
CA GLY A 88 43.82 -41.23 23.82
C GLY A 88 44.70 -41.49 25.04
N MET A 89 46.02 -41.43 24.91
CA MET A 89 46.94 -41.68 26.02
C MET A 89 47.61 -40.39 26.51
N LEU A 90 48.00 -40.37 27.79
CA LEU A 90 48.54 -39.18 28.45
C LEU A 90 49.89 -38.70 27.88
N GLY A 91 49.95 -37.39 27.62
CA GLY A 91 51.14 -36.63 27.28
C GLY A 91 51.32 -36.39 25.78
N THR A 92 52.56 -36.41 25.29
CA THR A 92 52.86 -36.14 23.87
C THR A 92 53.71 -37.22 23.21
N LEU A 93 54.04 -38.29 23.93
CA LEU A 93 54.85 -39.41 23.43
C LEU A 93 53.95 -40.60 23.07
N ASN A 94 54.40 -41.38 22.08
CA ASN A 94 53.73 -42.61 21.66
C ASN A 94 54.77 -43.73 21.42
N PRO A 95 54.79 -44.79 22.24
CA PRO A 95 54.01 -44.95 23.48
C PRO A 95 54.49 -43.99 24.59
N PRO A 96 53.67 -43.69 25.61
CA PRO A 96 54.10 -43.06 26.85
C PRO A 96 55.24 -43.85 27.53
N THR A 97 55.98 -43.21 28.44
CA THR A 97 56.97 -43.91 29.28
C THR A 97 56.47 -43.99 30.70
N VAL A 98 56.40 -45.20 31.26
CA VAL A 98 55.89 -45.43 32.60
C VAL A 98 56.98 -45.75 33.63
N ASP A 99 56.63 -45.68 34.92
CA ASP A 99 57.45 -46.18 36.00
C ASP A 99 57.22 -47.69 36.27
N ALA A 100 57.67 -48.18 37.43
CA ALA A 100 57.57 -49.61 37.75
C ALA A 100 56.16 -50.06 38.19
N THR A 101 55.22 -49.12 38.37
CA THR A 101 53.82 -49.39 38.68
C THR A 101 52.89 -49.08 37.52
N GLY A 102 53.43 -48.75 36.33
CA GLY A 102 52.62 -48.40 35.15
C GLY A 102 52.17 -46.93 35.11
N LEU A 103 52.58 -46.10 36.07
CA LEU A 103 52.25 -44.68 36.04
C LEU A 103 53.05 -43.93 34.94
N VAL A 104 52.38 -43.20 34.04
CA VAL A 104 53.02 -42.36 33.02
C VAL A 104 53.92 -41.28 33.65
N THR A 105 55.19 -41.27 33.21
CA THR A 105 56.21 -40.31 33.66
C THR A 105 56.69 -39.35 32.56
N SER A 106 56.27 -39.57 31.31
CA SER A 106 56.61 -38.69 30.18
C SER A 106 55.74 -37.44 30.06
N ALA A 107 54.64 -37.36 30.81
CA ALA A 107 53.66 -36.29 30.71
C ALA A 107 53.99 -35.09 31.64
N THR A 108 53.31 -33.97 31.40
CA THR A 108 53.44 -32.73 32.19
C THR A 108 52.27 -32.45 33.14
N ASP A 109 51.16 -33.15 32.93
CA ASP A 109 49.88 -33.14 33.64
C ASP A 109 49.38 -34.59 33.80
N GLY A 110 48.09 -34.79 34.12
CA GLY A 110 47.52 -36.08 34.47
C GLY A 110 47.53 -36.40 35.97
N TYR A 111 46.78 -37.42 36.36
CA TYR A 111 46.65 -37.93 37.73
C TYR A 111 46.20 -36.88 38.77
N THR A 112 45.50 -35.85 38.31
CA THR A 112 44.80 -34.89 39.17
C THR A 112 43.29 -35.18 39.12
N VAL A 113 42.48 -34.40 39.84
CA VAL A 113 41.02 -34.56 39.79
C VAL A 113 40.56 -34.28 38.34
N PRO A 114 39.92 -35.24 37.66
CA PRO A 114 39.35 -35.04 36.33
C PRO A 114 38.29 -33.93 36.33
N ASN A 115 38.00 -33.38 35.15
CA ASN A 115 36.94 -32.39 35.02
C ASN A 115 35.55 -32.96 35.34
N ASP A 116 34.71 -32.08 35.86
CA ASP A 116 33.25 -32.22 36.08
C ASP A 116 32.73 -30.79 35.84
N LEU A 117 32.63 -30.42 34.56
CA LEU A 117 32.43 -29.02 34.18
C LEU A 117 31.00 -28.54 34.40
N ASP A 118 30.03 -29.45 34.38
CA ASP A 118 28.63 -29.16 34.68
C ASP A 118 28.32 -29.24 36.19
N GLY A 119 29.21 -29.83 36.99
CA GLY A 119 29.14 -29.91 38.44
C GLY A 119 28.11 -30.92 38.95
N ASN A 120 27.75 -31.92 38.15
CA ASN A 120 26.75 -32.91 38.51
C ASN A 120 27.31 -34.04 39.41
N GLY A 121 28.64 -34.11 39.55
CA GLY A 121 29.35 -35.06 40.41
C GLY A 121 29.80 -36.34 39.72
N THR A 122 29.52 -36.50 38.43
CA THR A 122 30.11 -37.51 37.55
C THR A 122 31.22 -36.82 36.76
N PRO A 123 32.44 -37.37 36.71
CA PRO A 123 33.49 -36.83 35.86
C PRO A 123 33.09 -36.86 34.38
N ASP A 124 33.48 -35.84 33.62
CA ASP A 124 33.09 -35.65 32.22
C ASP A 124 33.43 -36.87 31.33
N PHE A 125 34.57 -37.55 31.56
CA PHE A 125 34.97 -38.77 30.83
C PHE A 125 34.09 -40.01 31.06
N GLN A 126 33.12 -39.93 31.97
CA GLN A 126 32.15 -41.00 32.25
C GLN A 126 30.73 -40.61 31.83
N GLU A 127 30.58 -39.55 31.04
CA GLU A 127 29.30 -38.92 30.71
C GLU A 127 29.09 -38.80 29.22
N ALA A 128 28.55 -39.87 28.61
CA ALA A 128 28.36 -39.95 27.18
C ALA A 128 27.76 -38.66 26.58
N GLY A 129 28.61 -37.92 25.90
CA GLY A 129 28.35 -36.63 25.34
C GLY A 129 27.73 -36.71 23.94
N THR A 130 27.09 -35.62 23.55
CA THR A 130 26.76 -35.38 22.14
C THR A 130 26.99 -33.92 21.81
N GLY A 131 27.54 -33.67 20.62
CA GLY A 131 27.76 -32.31 20.14
C GLY A 131 26.47 -31.48 20.18
N ALA A 132 26.61 -30.20 20.54
CA ALA A 132 25.46 -29.31 20.61
C ALA A 132 24.78 -29.21 19.23
N SER A 133 23.47 -28.99 19.23
CA SER A 133 22.68 -28.82 18.01
C SER A 133 21.70 -27.68 18.15
N ILE A 134 21.48 -26.94 17.06
CA ILE A 134 20.42 -25.95 16.97
C ILE A 134 19.12 -26.67 16.59
N THR A 135 18.09 -26.48 17.41
CA THR A 135 16.76 -27.04 17.19
C THR A 135 15.78 -26.02 16.63
N THR A 136 16.04 -24.72 16.80
CA THR A 136 15.28 -23.64 16.18
C THR A 136 16.18 -22.42 15.99
N ASP A 137 16.27 -21.95 14.75
CA ASP A 137 16.99 -20.72 14.39
C ASP A 137 16.21 -19.46 14.80
N PRO A 138 16.90 -18.34 15.07
CA PRO A 138 16.23 -17.06 15.23
C PRO A 138 15.60 -16.60 13.92
N VAL A 139 14.60 -15.73 14.04
CA VAL A 139 13.89 -15.15 12.88
C VAL A 139 14.12 -13.65 12.85
N ASP A 140 14.10 -13.08 11.65
CA ASP A 140 14.18 -11.64 11.44
C ASP A 140 13.09 -10.91 12.24
N GLN A 141 13.43 -9.73 12.74
CA GLN A 141 12.57 -8.91 13.60
C GLN A 141 12.16 -7.63 12.88
N ASP A 142 10.96 -7.11 13.16
CA ASP A 142 10.60 -5.78 12.68
C ASP A 142 11.43 -4.70 13.39
N PHE A 143 11.91 -3.72 12.62
CA PHE A 143 12.64 -2.60 13.18
C PHE A 143 11.68 -1.62 13.85
N ILE A 144 11.97 -1.24 15.10
CA ILE A 144 11.23 -0.22 15.84
C ILE A 144 12.24 0.82 16.31
N LEU A 145 12.22 2.01 15.73
CA LEU A 145 13.12 3.10 16.12
C LEU A 145 12.89 3.49 17.59
N SER A 146 13.96 3.60 18.37
CA SER A 146 13.89 3.81 19.84
C SER A 146 13.18 2.68 20.61
N GLY A 147 13.04 1.50 20.00
CA GLY A 147 12.45 0.30 20.60
C GLY A 147 13.47 -0.78 20.92
N SER A 148 12.98 -2.01 21.11
CA SER A 148 13.80 -3.20 21.33
C SER A 148 13.24 -4.39 20.57
N ALA A 149 14.11 -5.23 20.03
CA ALA A 149 13.77 -6.51 19.40
C ALA A 149 14.33 -7.69 20.19
N ILE A 150 13.69 -8.85 20.08
CA ILE A 150 14.10 -10.07 20.79
C ILE A 150 14.34 -11.18 19.77
N PHE A 151 15.58 -11.62 19.67
CA PHE A 151 15.98 -12.78 18.88
C PHE A 151 16.00 -14.01 19.77
N THR A 152 15.29 -15.07 19.39
CA THR A 152 15.20 -16.31 20.17
C THR A 152 15.64 -17.49 19.34
N ALA A 153 16.51 -18.33 19.90
CA ALA A 153 16.93 -19.58 19.28
C ALA A 153 16.86 -20.71 20.31
N ALA A 154 16.66 -21.95 19.84
CA ALA A 154 16.63 -23.13 20.70
C ALA A 154 17.76 -24.08 20.31
N ALA A 155 18.41 -24.68 21.31
CA ALA A 155 19.55 -25.58 21.12
C ALA A 155 19.64 -26.60 22.26
N SER A 156 20.37 -27.70 22.03
CA SER A 156 20.55 -28.82 22.97
C SER A 156 21.74 -28.68 23.93
N GLY A 157 22.59 -27.65 23.78
CA GLY A 157 23.79 -27.45 24.62
C GLY A 157 23.51 -26.70 25.94
N ASP A 158 24.51 -26.65 26.81
CA ASP A 158 24.42 -26.06 28.16
C ASP A 158 24.85 -24.59 28.22
N THR A 159 25.73 -24.21 27.30
CA THR A 159 26.30 -22.87 27.22
C THR A 159 25.89 -22.20 25.91
N PHE A 160 25.56 -20.93 26.01
CA PHE A 160 25.05 -20.12 24.91
C PHE A 160 25.87 -18.86 24.80
N GLN A 161 26.09 -18.40 23.57
CA GLN A 161 26.78 -17.15 23.30
C GLN A 161 26.26 -16.55 21.99
N TRP A 162 25.71 -15.35 22.06
CA TRP A 162 25.32 -14.59 20.89
C TRP A 162 26.52 -13.91 20.24
N GLU A 163 26.49 -13.85 18.91
CA GLU A 163 27.48 -13.20 18.06
C GLU A 163 26.79 -12.25 17.07
N VAL A 164 27.50 -11.17 16.69
CA VAL A 164 27.03 -10.17 15.71
C VAL A 164 27.97 -10.10 14.51
N SER A 165 27.40 -9.88 13.33
CA SER A 165 28.14 -9.63 12.08
C SER A 165 27.59 -8.40 11.36
N THR A 166 28.49 -7.60 10.76
CA THR A 166 28.13 -6.47 9.88
C THR A 166 28.34 -6.80 8.40
N ASP A 167 28.86 -7.99 8.09
CA ASP A 167 29.23 -8.41 6.72
C ASP A 167 28.76 -9.84 6.38
N GLY A 168 28.03 -10.49 7.30
CA GLY A 168 27.56 -11.87 7.19
C GLY A 168 28.67 -12.93 7.25
N VAL A 169 29.94 -12.53 7.42
CA VAL A 169 31.10 -13.43 7.32
C VAL A 169 31.91 -13.46 8.61
N ASN A 170 32.23 -12.29 9.16
CA ASN A 170 33.00 -12.14 10.38
C ASN A 170 32.04 -11.94 11.57
N TRP A 171 32.21 -12.78 12.58
CA TRP A 171 31.33 -12.84 13.74
C TRP A 171 32.09 -12.42 15.00
N ASN A 172 31.52 -11.47 15.74
CA ASN A 172 32.08 -10.95 16.98
C ASN A 172 31.19 -11.36 18.15
N THR A 173 31.80 -11.83 19.23
CA THR A 173 31.11 -12.19 20.46
C THR A 173 30.46 -10.97 21.11
N LEU A 174 29.17 -11.06 21.43
CA LEU A 174 28.44 -10.02 22.15
C LEU A 174 28.61 -10.13 23.67
N THR A 175 28.57 -8.98 24.33
CA THR A 175 28.51 -8.88 25.80
C THR A 175 27.37 -7.95 26.20
N ASP A 176 26.67 -8.27 27.29
CA ASP A 176 25.61 -7.42 27.84
C ASP A 176 26.11 -5.98 28.10
N ASP A 177 25.40 -5.01 27.53
CA ASP A 177 25.66 -3.57 27.68
C ASP A 177 24.36 -2.75 27.58
N ALA A 178 24.43 -1.49 27.10
CA ALA A 178 23.24 -0.65 26.92
C ALA A 178 22.40 -1.03 25.67
N THR A 179 23.02 -1.69 24.71
CA THR A 179 22.43 -2.13 23.45
C THR A 179 21.95 -3.57 23.54
N TYR A 180 22.78 -4.46 24.11
CA TYR A 180 22.54 -5.90 24.13
C TYR A 180 22.26 -6.40 25.55
N SER A 181 21.31 -7.33 25.70
CA SER A 181 21.10 -8.06 26.96
C SER A 181 20.67 -9.51 26.72
N GLY A 182 21.12 -10.43 27.57
CA GLY A 182 20.86 -11.86 27.43
C GLY A 182 21.84 -12.58 26.50
N THR A 183 23.05 -12.02 26.29
CA THR A 183 24.02 -12.54 25.30
C THR A 183 24.50 -13.97 25.59
N THR A 184 24.32 -14.47 26.81
CA THR A 184 24.66 -15.86 27.19
C THR A 184 23.43 -16.74 27.43
N THR A 185 22.30 -16.39 26.81
CA THR A 185 21.04 -17.14 26.95
C THR A 185 20.47 -17.49 25.58
N THR A 186 19.38 -18.25 25.55
CA THR A 186 18.64 -18.57 24.32
C THR A 186 17.86 -17.38 23.75
N SER A 187 17.89 -16.20 24.40
CA SER A 187 17.17 -15.00 23.97
C SER A 187 18.06 -13.76 24.06
N LEU A 188 18.32 -13.11 22.94
CA LEU A 188 19.03 -11.83 22.85
C LEU A 188 18.01 -10.70 22.70
N THR A 189 18.08 -9.70 23.59
CA THR A 189 17.37 -8.43 23.40
C THR A 189 18.32 -7.38 22.86
N VAL A 190 17.94 -6.72 21.77
CA VAL A 190 18.68 -5.63 21.13
C VAL A 190 17.87 -4.35 21.24
N THR A 191 18.41 -3.34 21.91
CA THR A 191 17.81 -2.01 22.06
C THR A 191 18.32 -1.09 20.97
N ILE A 192 17.41 -0.61 20.14
CA ILE A 192 17.72 0.19 18.95
C ILE A 192 17.65 1.67 19.32
N SER A 193 18.76 2.39 19.17
CA SER A 193 18.80 3.85 19.37
C SER A 193 19.14 4.62 18.09
N THR A 194 19.63 3.95 17.04
CA THR A 194 20.02 4.56 15.77
C THR A 194 19.82 3.56 14.63
N ILE A 195 19.60 4.05 13.41
CA ILE A 195 19.39 3.20 12.22
C ILE A 195 20.63 2.41 11.79
N ASN A 196 21.84 2.79 12.24
CA ASN A 196 23.08 2.11 11.84
C ASN A 196 23.14 0.63 12.27
N THR A 197 22.39 0.23 13.31
CA THR A 197 22.32 -1.17 13.79
C THR A 197 21.35 -2.02 12.96
N PHE A 198 20.69 -1.43 11.95
CA PHE A 198 19.74 -2.11 11.07
C PHE A 198 20.41 -3.20 10.22
N PHE A 199 21.64 -2.96 9.77
CA PHE A 199 22.39 -3.87 8.89
C PHE A 199 23.18 -4.95 9.64
N GLU A 200 22.93 -5.12 10.94
CA GLU A 200 23.60 -6.13 11.76
C GLU A 200 22.83 -7.45 11.74
N GLU A 201 23.58 -8.55 11.64
CA GLU A 201 23.06 -9.91 11.74
C GLU A 201 23.48 -10.55 13.07
N TYR A 202 22.59 -11.34 13.66
CA TYR A 202 22.75 -11.99 14.96
C TYR A 202 22.60 -13.50 14.84
N ARG A 203 23.48 -14.26 15.51
CA ARG A 203 23.34 -15.72 15.61
C ARG A 203 23.70 -16.23 17.01
N LEU A 204 23.13 -17.36 17.38
CA LEU A 204 23.44 -18.08 18.62
C LEU A 204 24.51 -19.14 18.36
N ARG A 205 25.55 -19.18 19.19
CA ARG A 205 26.46 -20.32 19.32
C ARG A 205 26.11 -21.10 20.59
N ALA A 206 25.93 -22.41 20.47
CA ALA A 206 25.67 -23.32 21.58
C ALA A 206 26.80 -24.34 21.71
N THR A 207 27.17 -24.67 22.96
CA THR A 207 28.15 -25.70 23.30
C THR A 207 27.69 -26.51 24.52
N ASN A 208 27.96 -27.81 24.52
CA ASN A 208 27.88 -28.69 25.67
C ASN A 208 29.18 -28.54 26.46
N ILE A 209 29.07 -28.30 27.77
CA ILE A 209 30.25 -28.04 28.61
C ILE A 209 30.89 -29.32 29.13
N ALA A 210 30.12 -30.40 29.31
CA ALA A 210 30.62 -31.70 29.75
C ALA A 210 31.35 -32.43 28.61
N TYR A 211 30.88 -32.28 27.36
CA TYR A 211 31.53 -32.90 26.20
C TYR A 211 32.72 -32.06 25.67
N ALA A 212 33.94 -32.36 26.11
CA ALA A 212 35.13 -31.56 25.77
C ALA A 212 35.44 -31.52 24.26
N CYS A 213 35.03 -32.56 23.53
CA CYS A 213 35.17 -32.65 22.07
C CYS A 213 34.03 -31.95 21.29
N ASP A 214 33.14 -31.20 21.95
CA ASP A 214 32.03 -30.52 21.25
C ASP A 214 32.54 -29.50 20.21
N PRO A 215 32.24 -29.68 18.90
CA PRO A 215 32.54 -28.66 17.90
C PRO A 215 31.74 -27.36 18.12
N GLY A 216 30.66 -27.43 18.90
CA GLY A 216 29.63 -26.42 19.04
C GLY A 216 28.75 -26.32 17.80
N ALA A 217 27.60 -25.67 17.95
CA ALA A 217 26.69 -25.40 16.85
C ALA A 217 26.35 -23.92 16.76
N ASN A 218 26.31 -23.40 15.54
CA ASN A 218 25.89 -22.03 15.25
C ASN A 218 24.50 -22.08 14.59
N SER A 219 23.59 -21.21 15.02
CA SER A 219 22.34 -20.99 14.32
C SER A 219 22.57 -20.32 12.98
N LEU A 220 21.55 -20.36 12.12
CA LEU A 220 21.40 -19.35 11.08
C LEU A 220 21.34 -17.95 11.71
N SER A 221 21.70 -16.96 10.92
CA SER A 221 21.59 -15.57 11.35
C SER A 221 20.18 -15.03 11.16
N ALA A 222 19.84 -14.04 11.97
CA ALA A 222 18.65 -13.23 11.85
C ALA A 222 19.04 -11.74 11.96
N SER A 223 18.24 -10.88 11.36
CA SER A 223 18.46 -9.45 11.21
C SER A 223 17.15 -8.69 11.42
N TYR A 224 17.10 -7.43 10.99
CA TYR A 224 15.85 -6.69 10.91
C TYR A 224 15.22 -6.85 9.52
N ASN A 225 13.89 -6.98 9.48
CA ASN A 225 13.15 -6.95 8.22
C ASN A 225 13.42 -5.62 7.48
N SER A 226 13.53 -5.68 6.15
CA SER A 226 13.72 -4.50 5.29
C SER A 226 12.73 -3.39 5.68
N LEU A 227 13.25 -2.20 6.01
CA LEU A 227 12.42 -1.00 6.11
C LEU A 227 11.87 -0.67 4.73
N ALA A 228 10.63 -0.18 4.69
CA ALA A 228 10.06 0.39 3.48
C ALA A 228 10.74 1.73 3.16
N ASP A 229 10.91 1.98 1.87
CA ASP A 229 11.46 3.17 1.23
C ASP A 229 10.67 3.24 -0.09
N THR A 230 9.47 3.82 0.00
CA THR A 230 8.41 3.69 -1.00
C THR A 230 8.84 4.32 -2.33
N ASP A 231 9.44 5.50 -2.29
CA ASP A 231 9.95 6.22 -3.46
C ASP A 231 11.40 5.88 -3.85
N ASN A 232 12.13 5.13 -3.01
CA ASN A 232 13.52 4.72 -3.22
C ASN A 232 14.51 5.90 -3.29
N ASP A 233 14.25 6.99 -2.58
CA ASP A 233 15.14 8.15 -2.53
C ASP A 233 16.30 7.99 -1.52
N GLY A 234 16.22 6.96 -0.69
CA GLY A 234 17.21 6.60 0.32
C GLY A 234 16.90 7.11 1.74
N VAL A 235 15.73 7.71 1.94
CA VAL A 235 15.09 7.95 3.24
C VAL A 235 14.00 6.89 3.41
N PHE A 236 13.93 6.28 4.60
CA PHE A 236 12.93 5.23 4.84
C PHE A 236 11.62 5.87 5.31
N ASP A 237 10.47 5.29 4.96
CA ASP A 237 9.12 5.77 5.29
C ASP A 237 8.90 6.08 6.79
N ILE A 238 9.69 5.48 7.68
CA ILE A 238 9.61 5.76 9.13
C ILE A 238 10.25 7.11 9.53
N ILE A 239 11.01 7.72 8.62
CA ILE A 239 11.74 8.99 8.79
C ILE A 239 11.32 9.99 7.71
N ASP A 240 10.86 9.49 6.56
CA ASP A 240 10.30 10.32 5.51
C ASP A 240 9.13 11.16 6.01
N VAL A 241 8.91 12.29 5.36
CA VAL A 241 7.79 13.18 5.62
C VAL A 241 6.82 13.25 4.44
N ASP A 242 7.17 12.59 3.34
CA ASP A 242 6.49 12.51 2.05
C ASP A 242 6.90 11.16 1.42
N ASP A 243 6.32 10.05 1.89
CA ASP A 243 6.80 8.68 1.60
C ASP A 243 6.81 8.33 0.09
N ASP A 244 6.03 9.02 -0.75
CA ASP A 244 5.93 8.78 -2.19
C ASP A 244 6.43 9.93 -3.09
N ASN A 245 6.89 11.03 -2.48
CA ASN A 245 7.46 12.20 -3.13
C ASN A 245 6.50 12.93 -4.11
N ASP A 246 5.18 12.83 -3.90
CA ASP A 246 4.16 13.52 -4.70
C ASP A 246 4.03 15.04 -4.35
N GLY A 247 4.72 15.48 -3.29
CA GLY A 247 4.74 16.88 -2.87
C GLY A 247 3.61 17.26 -1.91
N ILE A 248 2.82 16.30 -1.47
CA ILE A 248 1.95 16.36 -0.30
C ILE A 248 2.77 15.87 0.91
N PHE A 249 2.31 16.10 2.14
CA PHE A 249 3.00 15.58 3.32
C PHE A 249 2.16 14.45 3.90
N ASP A 250 2.79 13.42 4.47
CA ASP A 250 2.09 12.30 5.12
C ASP A 250 1.08 12.78 6.20
N THR A 251 1.36 13.94 6.80
CA THR A 251 0.50 14.56 7.81
C THR A 251 -0.80 15.15 7.25
N VAL A 252 -0.83 15.45 5.95
CA VAL A 252 -1.96 15.96 5.19
C VAL A 252 -2.78 14.79 4.64
N GLU A 253 -2.12 13.79 4.06
CA GLU A 253 -2.76 12.56 3.53
C GLU A 253 -3.32 11.71 4.67
N GLY A 254 -2.53 11.57 5.73
CA GLY A 254 -2.87 10.90 6.97
C GLY A 254 -2.35 9.47 7.03
N GLU A 255 -1.74 9.14 8.18
CA GLU A 255 -1.06 7.87 8.46
C GLU A 255 -1.82 6.59 8.06
N PHE A 256 -3.15 6.60 8.17
CA PHE A 256 -4.00 5.44 7.91
C PHE A 256 -5.18 5.77 7.01
N THR A 257 -5.15 6.94 6.35
CA THR A 257 -6.17 7.27 5.36
C THR A 257 -5.95 6.35 4.17
N ASP A 258 -7.04 5.81 3.65
CA ASP A 258 -7.08 4.88 2.52
C ASP A 258 -8.37 5.24 1.76
N SER A 259 -8.24 6.19 0.83
CA SER A 259 -9.36 6.87 0.18
C SER A 259 -10.11 5.94 -0.77
N ASN A 260 -9.40 5.04 -1.47
CA ASN A 260 -9.98 4.06 -2.39
C ASN A 260 -10.35 2.70 -1.73
N LEU A 261 -9.96 2.46 -0.48
CA LEU A 261 -10.15 1.22 0.29
C LEU A 261 -9.46 -0.02 -0.29
N ASP A 262 -8.30 0.15 -0.94
CA ASP A 262 -7.52 -0.95 -1.51
C ASP A 262 -6.52 -1.59 -0.51
N GLY A 263 -6.35 -0.96 0.65
CA GLY A 263 -5.45 -1.38 1.73
C GLY A 263 -4.05 -0.77 1.67
N ILE A 264 -3.80 0.15 0.74
CA ILE A 264 -2.60 0.98 0.63
C ILE A 264 -2.97 2.37 1.20
N PRO A 265 -2.27 2.85 2.24
CA PRO A 265 -2.52 4.21 2.73
C PRO A 265 -2.18 5.28 1.68
N ASP A 266 -2.92 6.38 1.69
CA ASP A 266 -2.78 7.49 0.74
C ASP A 266 -1.33 7.97 0.64
N ARG A 267 -0.65 8.14 1.78
CA ARG A 267 0.74 8.63 1.87
C ARG A 267 1.80 7.86 1.08
N ILE A 268 1.49 6.65 0.61
CA ILE A 268 2.41 5.82 -0.19
C ILE A 268 1.86 5.54 -1.59
N SER A 269 0.93 6.37 -2.07
CA SER A 269 0.14 6.15 -3.26
C SER A 269 0.04 7.42 -4.11
N LEU A 270 0.66 7.40 -5.29
CA LEU A 270 0.60 8.50 -6.26
C LEU A 270 -0.78 8.78 -6.92
N ASP A 271 -1.82 8.02 -6.54
CA ASP A 271 -3.21 8.07 -7.04
C ASP A 271 -4.14 7.50 -5.94
N ALA A 272 -4.29 8.23 -4.83
CA ALA A 272 -4.94 7.77 -3.60
C ALA A 272 -6.42 7.41 -3.78
N ASP A 273 -7.13 8.06 -4.69
CA ASP A 273 -8.54 7.79 -4.97
C ASP A 273 -8.79 6.87 -6.18
N SER A 274 -7.73 6.53 -6.93
CA SER A 274 -7.72 5.62 -8.07
C SER A 274 -8.61 6.04 -9.25
N ASP A 275 -8.68 7.33 -9.52
CA ASP A 275 -9.40 7.89 -10.66
C ASP A 275 -8.52 8.11 -11.91
N SER A 276 -7.24 7.73 -11.83
CA SER A 276 -6.21 7.87 -12.87
C SER A 276 -5.74 9.30 -13.14
N CYS A 277 -6.05 10.25 -12.26
CA CYS A 277 -5.26 11.45 -12.06
C CYS A 277 -4.21 11.19 -10.98
N ALA A 278 -3.12 11.96 -10.98
CA ALA A 278 -2.09 11.80 -9.96
C ALA A 278 -2.31 12.84 -8.86
N ASP A 279 -2.06 12.45 -7.63
CA ASP A 279 -2.30 13.27 -6.44
C ASP A 279 -1.56 14.62 -6.51
N THR A 280 -0.29 14.60 -6.96
CA THR A 280 0.50 15.80 -7.29
C THR A 280 -0.29 16.81 -8.14
N VAL A 281 -0.97 16.34 -9.18
CA VAL A 281 -1.69 17.18 -10.15
C VAL A 281 -2.98 17.72 -9.53
N GLU A 282 -3.70 16.90 -8.78
CA GLU A 282 -4.96 17.27 -8.14
C GLU A 282 -4.75 18.25 -6.99
N ALA A 283 -3.69 18.05 -6.21
CA ALA A 283 -3.22 19.00 -5.20
C ALA A 283 -2.83 20.37 -5.80
N GLY A 284 -2.66 20.46 -7.12
CA GLY A 284 -2.36 21.68 -7.86
C GLY A 284 -0.87 21.95 -8.02
N PHE A 285 -0.05 20.90 -7.97
CA PHE A 285 1.39 20.98 -8.13
C PHE A 285 1.82 20.60 -9.55
N ASP A 286 3.11 20.83 -9.85
CA ASP A 286 3.66 20.60 -11.18
C ASP A 286 4.15 19.15 -11.32
N ASP A 287 3.62 18.41 -12.31
CA ASP A 287 4.14 17.10 -12.77
C ASP A 287 4.37 17.15 -14.31
N PRO A 288 5.52 17.68 -14.78
CA PRO A 288 5.77 17.87 -16.21
C PRO A 288 6.08 16.59 -17.00
N ASP A 289 6.47 15.49 -16.36
CA ASP A 289 6.81 14.19 -16.95
C ASP A 289 5.73 13.12 -16.79
N GLY A 290 4.70 13.38 -15.98
CA GLY A 290 3.52 12.55 -15.84
C GLY A 290 3.79 11.25 -15.09
N ASP A 291 4.72 11.26 -14.14
CA ASP A 291 5.06 10.10 -13.32
C ASP A 291 4.41 10.13 -11.93
N GLY A 292 3.66 11.20 -11.61
CA GLY A 292 2.96 11.37 -10.34
C GLY A 292 3.83 11.91 -9.21
N ILE A 293 5.11 12.21 -9.47
CA ILE A 293 6.06 12.74 -8.49
C ILE A 293 6.17 14.26 -8.66
N LEU A 294 6.45 14.99 -7.56
CA LEU A 294 6.58 16.44 -7.59
C LEU A 294 7.74 16.92 -8.48
N GLY A 295 7.41 17.66 -9.53
CA GLY A 295 8.37 18.25 -10.45
C GLY A 295 8.80 17.25 -11.51
N SER A 296 10.10 17.23 -11.86
CA SER A 296 10.60 16.29 -12.88
C SER A 296 11.67 15.37 -12.34
N SER A 297 11.50 14.08 -12.62
CA SER A 297 12.34 13.01 -12.13
C SER A 297 13.71 12.94 -12.85
N PRO A 298 14.78 12.52 -12.14
CA PRO A 298 14.81 12.18 -10.72
C PRO A 298 14.80 13.43 -9.83
N VAL A 299 13.98 13.39 -8.78
CA VAL A 299 13.92 14.44 -7.76
C VAL A 299 15.10 14.34 -6.79
N THR A 300 15.28 15.38 -5.98
CA THR A 300 16.28 15.41 -4.91
C THR A 300 15.63 15.82 -3.61
N VAL A 301 15.83 15.04 -2.56
CA VAL A 301 15.21 15.25 -1.25
C VAL A 301 16.18 15.82 -0.23
N ASP A 302 15.63 16.35 0.87
CA ASP A 302 16.40 16.76 2.04
C ASP A 302 16.65 15.59 3.01
N ALA A 303 17.15 15.89 4.23
CA ALA A 303 17.50 14.84 5.19
C ALA A 303 16.30 14.13 5.83
N ASN A 304 15.09 14.66 5.64
CA ASN A 304 13.85 14.05 6.11
C ASN A 304 12.98 13.57 4.94
N GLY A 305 13.50 13.46 3.71
CA GLY A 305 12.75 12.94 2.57
C GLY A 305 11.92 13.96 1.78
N GLN A 306 11.83 15.22 2.25
CA GLN A 306 11.11 16.25 1.48
C GLN A 306 11.79 16.60 0.13
N VAL A 307 11.07 16.52 -1.00
CA VAL A 307 11.51 17.03 -2.31
C VAL A 307 11.92 18.50 -2.25
N THR A 308 13.07 18.81 -2.84
CA THR A 308 13.63 20.17 -2.83
C THR A 308 13.64 20.81 -4.21
N GLY A 309 13.28 22.10 -4.26
CA GLY A 309 13.49 22.96 -5.43
C GLY A 309 12.46 22.84 -6.56
N GLN A 310 11.39 22.04 -6.38
CA GLN A 310 10.35 21.83 -7.38
C GLN A 310 9.03 22.56 -7.11
N GLY A 311 8.78 23.00 -5.87
CA GLY A 311 7.48 23.59 -5.49
C GLY A 311 6.81 22.74 -4.42
N GLY A 312 5.50 22.55 -4.53
CA GLY A 312 4.73 21.65 -3.65
C GLY A 312 4.59 22.11 -2.20
N TYR A 313 4.07 21.22 -1.36
CA TYR A 313 3.95 21.37 0.09
C TYR A 313 3.17 22.62 0.53
N THR A 314 2.27 23.09 -0.32
CA THR A 314 1.25 24.09 0.04
C THR A 314 -0.08 23.40 0.28
N PRO A 315 -1.09 24.03 0.91
CA PRO A 315 -2.39 23.40 1.10
C PRO A 315 -2.95 22.86 -0.24
N PRO A 316 -3.26 21.55 -0.34
CA PRO A 316 -3.83 20.96 -1.54
C PRO A 316 -5.19 21.57 -1.89
N ASN A 317 -5.61 21.35 -3.14
CA ASN A 317 -6.90 21.83 -3.62
C ASN A 317 -8.09 21.09 -2.98
N ASP A 318 -9.16 21.84 -2.74
CA ASP A 318 -10.52 21.39 -2.43
C ASP A 318 -11.45 22.31 -3.23
N LEU A 319 -11.55 22.04 -4.54
CA LEU A 319 -12.19 22.97 -5.49
C LEU A 319 -13.72 22.96 -5.38
N ASN A 320 -14.30 21.85 -4.94
CA ASN A 320 -15.73 21.74 -4.68
C ASN A 320 -16.14 22.26 -3.27
N GLY A 321 -15.17 22.46 -2.37
CA GLY A 321 -15.33 23.10 -1.07
C GLY A 321 -16.04 22.21 -0.04
N ASN A 322 -15.94 20.89 -0.17
CA ASN A 322 -16.64 19.95 0.68
C ASN A 322 -15.84 19.51 1.92
N GLY A 323 -14.55 19.88 1.98
CA GLY A 323 -13.63 19.61 3.09
C GLY A 323 -12.85 18.31 2.98
N VAL A 324 -12.96 17.59 1.87
CA VAL A 324 -12.04 16.52 1.43
C VAL A 324 -11.21 17.11 0.29
N PHE A 325 -9.92 16.79 0.25
CA PHE A 325 -9.05 17.31 -0.82
C PHE A 325 -9.31 16.57 -2.12
N ASP A 326 -9.10 17.26 -3.25
CA ASP A 326 -9.42 16.72 -4.57
C ASP A 326 -8.67 15.40 -4.85
N PHE A 327 -7.41 15.24 -4.43
CA PHE A 327 -6.62 13.99 -4.57
C PHE A 327 -7.15 12.79 -3.76
N GLN A 328 -8.12 13.02 -2.87
CA GLN A 328 -8.77 11.98 -2.06
C GLN A 328 -10.23 11.73 -2.51
N GLU A 329 -10.66 12.35 -3.61
CA GLU A 329 -12.05 12.36 -4.07
C GLU A 329 -12.19 11.93 -5.52
N ALA A 330 -12.40 10.62 -5.72
CA ALA A 330 -12.47 10.02 -7.05
C ALA A 330 -13.31 10.83 -8.04
N GLY A 331 -12.60 11.47 -8.96
CA GLY A 331 -13.12 12.40 -9.94
C GLY A 331 -13.47 11.72 -11.26
N SER A 332 -13.97 12.53 -12.18
CA SER A 332 -14.09 12.11 -13.58
C SER A 332 -14.18 13.31 -14.50
N ALA A 333 -13.55 13.17 -15.67
CA ALA A 333 -13.65 14.14 -16.75
C ALA A 333 -15.12 14.42 -17.10
N SER A 334 -15.41 15.67 -17.45
CA SER A 334 -16.74 16.10 -17.87
C SER A 334 -17.16 15.41 -19.17
N VAL A 335 -18.35 14.82 -19.18
CA VAL A 335 -18.91 14.10 -20.32
C VAL A 335 -20.33 14.57 -20.60
N LEU A 336 -20.62 14.78 -21.88
CA LEU A 336 -21.97 15.09 -22.38
C LEU A 336 -22.44 13.96 -23.31
N ASN A 337 -23.30 13.09 -22.78
CA ASN A 337 -23.82 11.90 -23.47
C ASN A 337 -24.97 12.25 -24.41
N ASN A 338 -25.93 13.06 -23.95
CA ASN A 338 -27.03 13.56 -24.76
C ASN A 338 -27.02 15.08 -24.79
N GLN A 339 -27.11 15.61 -26.00
CA GLN A 339 -27.34 17.04 -26.23
C GLN A 339 -28.77 17.41 -25.82
N PRO A 340 -29.00 18.66 -25.37
CA PRO A 340 -30.36 19.13 -25.18
C PRO A 340 -31.05 19.25 -26.54
N GLU A 341 -32.39 19.21 -26.53
CA GLU A 341 -33.21 19.37 -27.74
C GLU A 341 -34.09 20.63 -27.68
N ASP A 342 -34.53 21.12 -28.85
CA ASP A 342 -35.53 22.19 -28.95
C ASP A 342 -36.84 21.74 -28.26
N VAL A 343 -37.37 22.58 -27.37
CA VAL A 343 -38.57 22.25 -26.57
C VAL A 343 -39.76 23.05 -27.08
N THR A 344 -40.85 22.36 -27.43
CA THR A 344 -42.12 23.01 -27.81
C THR A 344 -43.14 22.93 -26.68
N VAL A 345 -43.62 24.08 -26.18
CA VAL A 345 -44.63 24.17 -25.10
C VAL A 345 -45.83 25.03 -25.48
N ASP A 346 -46.97 24.76 -24.84
CA ASP A 346 -48.09 25.69 -24.86
C ASP A 346 -47.80 26.92 -23.98
N LEU A 347 -48.38 28.06 -24.34
CA LEU A 347 -48.22 29.30 -23.56
C LEU A 347 -48.67 29.10 -22.10
N GLY A 348 -47.80 29.44 -21.15
CA GLY A 348 -48.05 29.29 -19.72
C GLY A 348 -47.78 27.89 -19.15
N SER A 349 -47.35 26.93 -19.97
CA SER A 349 -46.82 25.65 -19.50
C SER A 349 -45.35 25.76 -19.11
N ASP A 350 -44.86 24.80 -18.32
CA ASP A 350 -43.43 24.73 -18.01
C ASP A 350 -42.65 24.15 -19.18
N ALA A 351 -41.46 24.70 -19.42
CA ALA A 351 -40.48 24.12 -20.35
C ALA A 351 -39.35 23.46 -19.56
N VAL A 352 -38.82 22.35 -20.08
CA VAL A 352 -37.74 21.60 -19.47
C VAL A 352 -36.71 21.27 -20.53
N PHE A 353 -35.50 21.78 -20.37
CA PHE A 353 -34.33 21.35 -21.12
C PHE A 353 -33.55 20.38 -20.24
N GLU A 354 -33.09 19.29 -20.84
CA GLU A 354 -32.32 18.26 -20.13
C GLU A 354 -31.16 17.82 -20.99
N VAL A 355 -30.05 17.50 -20.32
CA VAL A 355 -28.91 16.80 -20.88
C VAL A 355 -28.71 15.50 -20.13
N SER A 356 -27.95 14.58 -20.70
CA SER A 356 -27.37 13.48 -19.91
C SER A 356 -25.86 13.58 -20.00
N GLY A 357 -25.18 13.44 -18.87
CA GLY A 357 -23.76 13.70 -18.75
C GLY A 357 -23.29 13.49 -17.32
N SER A 358 -21.98 13.63 -17.11
CA SER A 358 -21.34 13.65 -15.80
C SER A 358 -20.44 14.86 -15.74
N ALA A 359 -20.56 15.66 -14.68
CA ALA A 359 -19.68 16.79 -14.36
C ALA A 359 -19.99 17.24 -12.94
N THR A 360 -19.04 17.88 -12.28
CA THR A 360 -19.24 18.41 -10.93
C THR A 360 -20.07 19.69 -10.95
N PHE A 361 -19.89 20.54 -11.97
CA PHE A 361 -20.62 21.78 -12.13
C PHE A 361 -21.38 21.83 -13.45
N PHE A 362 -22.60 22.35 -13.36
CA PHE A 362 -23.43 22.72 -14.51
C PHE A 362 -23.73 24.21 -14.41
N GLN A 363 -23.74 24.89 -15.55
CA GLN A 363 -24.17 26.29 -15.63
C GLN A 363 -24.98 26.51 -16.90
N TRP A 364 -26.31 26.62 -16.75
CA TRP A 364 -27.18 27.00 -17.86
C TRP A 364 -27.02 28.48 -18.21
N GLN A 365 -27.01 28.78 -19.51
CA GLN A 365 -26.91 30.12 -20.07
C GLN A 365 -28.09 30.41 -21.01
N GLU A 366 -28.46 31.69 -21.11
CA GLU A 366 -29.46 32.18 -22.05
C GLU A 366 -28.85 33.20 -23.02
N SER A 367 -29.28 33.12 -24.28
CA SER A 367 -29.04 34.11 -25.31
C SER A 367 -30.36 34.68 -25.83
N VAL A 368 -30.43 36.01 -25.90
CA VAL A 368 -31.58 36.79 -26.43
C VAL A 368 -31.29 37.44 -27.78
N ASP A 369 -30.11 37.18 -28.35
CA ASP A 369 -29.60 37.79 -29.59
C ASP A 369 -29.10 36.73 -30.58
N ASN A 370 -29.80 35.59 -30.60
CA ASN A 370 -29.58 34.47 -31.53
C ASN A 370 -28.15 33.91 -31.45
N GLY A 371 -27.68 33.65 -30.23
CA GLY A 371 -26.38 33.02 -29.93
C GLY A 371 -25.18 33.96 -29.98
N SER A 372 -25.38 35.28 -30.13
CA SER A 372 -24.27 36.24 -30.23
C SER A 372 -23.65 36.53 -28.87
N THR A 373 -24.47 36.61 -27.82
CA THR A 373 -24.05 36.72 -26.42
C THR A 373 -24.81 35.73 -25.54
N TRP A 374 -24.12 35.24 -24.50
CA TRP A 374 -24.63 34.26 -23.55
C TRP A 374 -24.46 34.79 -22.15
N ASN A 375 -25.51 34.71 -21.35
CA ASN A 375 -25.52 35.16 -19.96
C ASN A 375 -25.85 34.00 -19.04
N ASP A 376 -25.12 33.88 -17.93
CA ASP A 376 -25.41 32.87 -16.91
C ASP A 376 -26.79 33.09 -16.31
N LEU A 377 -27.56 32.02 -16.25
CA LEU A 377 -28.81 31.99 -15.51
C LEU A 377 -28.51 31.83 -14.02
N PHE A 378 -29.52 32.12 -13.20
CA PHE A 378 -29.52 31.83 -11.78
C PHE A 378 -30.86 31.21 -11.39
N ASN A 379 -30.89 30.40 -10.34
CA ASN A 379 -32.11 29.82 -9.76
C ASN A 379 -33.02 30.90 -9.15
N GLN A 380 -33.61 31.75 -9.99
CA GLN A 380 -34.42 32.91 -9.63
C GLN A 380 -35.53 33.16 -10.66
N GLY A 381 -36.63 33.76 -10.19
CA GLY A 381 -37.76 34.11 -11.06
C GLY A 381 -38.43 32.88 -11.64
N ILE A 382 -38.31 32.71 -12.96
CA ILE A 382 -38.92 31.59 -13.70
C ILE A 382 -37.96 30.41 -13.89
N TYR A 383 -36.66 30.56 -13.60
CA TYR A 383 -35.65 29.53 -13.83
C TYR A 383 -35.39 28.71 -12.55
N SER A 384 -35.21 27.40 -12.72
CA SER A 384 -34.88 26.44 -11.67
C SER A 384 -34.07 25.27 -12.24
N GLY A 385 -33.12 24.72 -11.48
CA GLY A 385 -32.22 23.66 -11.96
C GLY A 385 -31.13 24.19 -12.91
N VAL A 386 -30.74 25.45 -12.72
CA VAL A 386 -29.71 26.13 -13.54
C VAL A 386 -28.31 25.54 -13.33
N ASP A 387 -28.10 24.94 -12.17
CA ASP A 387 -26.89 24.29 -11.68
C ASP A 387 -26.99 22.76 -11.74
N THR A 388 -27.91 22.22 -12.56
CA THR A 388 -28.06 20.78 -12.74
C THR A 388 -28.13 20.42 -14.22
N ASP A 389 -28.14 19.12 -14.50
CA ASP A 389 -28.43 18.50 -15.80
C ASP A 389 -29.81 18.89 -16.41
N ARG A 390 -30.66 19.64 -15.69
CA ARG A 390 -32.03 19.92 -16.08
C ARG A 390 -32.50 21.33 -15.71
N LEU A 391 -32.53 22.20 -16.72
CA LEU A 391 -33.16 23.52 -16.62
C LEU A 391 -34.67 23.43 -16.76
N ARG A 392 -35.40 23.96 -15.78
CA ARG A 392 -36.85 24.18 -15.82
C ARG A 392 -37.19 25.66 -15.88
N ILE A 393 -38.07 26.02 -16.81
CA ILE A 393 -38.64 27.35 -16.96
C ILE A 393 -40.12 27.27 -16.60
N PHE A 394 -40.51 27.89 -15.49
CA PHE A 394 -41.89 27.91 -15.01
C PHE A 394 -42.76 28.88 -15.81
N GLU A 395 -43.98 28.44 -16.13
CA GLU A 395 -45.02 29.26 -16.79
C GLU A 395 -44.45 30.06 -17.99
N ALA A 396 -43.86 29.35 -18.96
CA ALA A 396 -43.16 29.94 -20.09
C ALA A 396 -44.02 30.98 -20.82
N ARG A 397 -43.48 32.19 -20.97
CA ARG A 397 -44.19 33.35 -21.55
C ARG A 397 -43.71 33.62 -22.98
N GLY A 398 -44.61 34.09 -23.84
CA GLY A 398 -44.29 34.35 -25.26
C GLY A 398 -43.14 35.35 -25.53
N ARG A 399 -42.74 36.16 -24.54
CA ARG A 399 -41.54 37.03 -24.65
C ARG A 399 -40.21 36.26 -24.68
N LEU A 400 -40.23 34.99 -24.29
CA LEU A 400 -39.05 34.10 -24.33
C LEU A 400 -38.94 33.38 -25.67
N GLU A 401 -39.89 33.61 -26.58
CA GLU A 401 -39.88 33.00 -27.91
C GLU A 401 -38.64 33.47 -28.68
N GLY A 402 -37.87 32.50 -29.19
CA GLY A 402 -36.61 32.77 -29.89
C GLY A 402 -35.38 32.88 -28.98
N ASN A 403 -35.54 32.87 -27.65
CA ASN A 403 -34.41 32.74 -26.74
C ASN A 403 -33.74 31.36 -26.94
N MET A 404 -32.42 31.35 -26.85
CA MET A 404 -31.59 30.16 -26.96
C MET A 404 -30.99 29.82 -25.60
N TYR A 405 -30.85 28.53 -25.33
CA TYR A 405 -30.31 27.98 -24.09
C TYR A 405 -29.18 27.00 -24.43
N ARG A 406 -28.20 26.93 -23.53
CA ARG A 406 -27.13 25.93 -23.54
C ARG A 406 -26.64 25.71 -22.12
N VAL A 407 -25.94 24.62 -21.88
CA VAL A 407 -25.31 24.34 -20.59
C VAL A 407 -23.80 24.17 -20.76
N ILE A 408 -23.05 24.69 -19.79
CA ILE A 408 -21.62 24.44 -19.63
C ILE A 408 -21.48 23.38 -18.53
N LEU A 409 -20.72 22.32 -18.83
CA LEU A 409 -20.31 21.29 -17.88
C LEU A 409 -18.82 21.50 -17.57
N SER A 410 -18.42 21.35 -16.32
CA SER A 410 -17.01 21.41 -15.90
C SER A 410 -16.79 20.56 -14.64
N SER A 411 -15.67 19.84 -14.59
CA SER A 411 -15.18 19.12 -13.41
C SER A 411 -13.80 19.69 -13.00
N PRO A 412 -13.72 20.94 -12.52
CA PRO A 412 -12.44 21.54 -12.15
C PRO A 412 -11.76 20.83 -10.97
N ASP A 413 -12.55 20.18 -10.12
CA ASP A 413 -12.15 19.27 -9.04
C ASP A 413 -11.53 17.96 -9.53
N TYR A 414 -11.62 17.64 -10.83
CA TYR A 414 -10.80 16.61 -11.47
C TYR A 414 -9.75 17.30 -12.35
N ALA A 415 -8.57 17.57 -11.79
CA ALA A 415 -7.54 18.40 -12.45
C ALA A 415 -7.07 17.84 -13.80
N CYS A 416 -7.19 16.52 -14.00
CA CYS A 416 -6.87 15.84 -15.25
C CYS A 416 -7.95 15.91 -16.34
N ASP A 417 -9.07 16.65 -16.15
CA ASP A 417 -10.04 16.86 -17.22
C ASP A 417 -9.39 17.59 -18.42
N PRO A 418 -9.27 16.96 -19.60
CA PRO A 418 -8.70 17.62 -20.77
C PRO A 418 -9.56 18.77 -21.30
N ILE A 419 -10.80 18.91 -20.83
CA ILE A 419 -11.77 19.91 -21.27
C ILE A 419 -12.27 20.71 -20.07
N LEU A 420 -11.68 21.89 -19.85
CA LEU A 420 -12.08 22.79 -18.75
C LEU A 420 -13.55 23.22 -18.79
N GLU A 421 -14.11 23.39 -20.00
CA GLU A 421 -15.52 23.74 -20.19
C GLU A 421 -16.09 22.98 -21.39
N LEU A 422 -17.00 22.04 -21.12
CA LEU A 422 -17.74 21.30 -22.13
C LEU A 422 -19.09 21.97 -22.39
N ILE A 423 -19.23 22.60 -23.55
CA ILE A 423 -20.42 23.39 -23.91
C ILE A 423 -21.39 22.53 -24.74
N SER A 424 -22.67 22.50 -24.37
CA SER A 424 -23.71 21.81 -25.13
C SER A 424 -24.05 22.50 -26.46
N ALA A 425 -24.78 21.77 -27.32
CA ALA A 425 -25.49 22.38 -28.44
C ALA A 425 -26.49 23.44 -27.96
N GLU A 426 -26.76 24.42 -28.82
CA GLU A 426 -27.68 25.50 -28.56
C GLU A 426 -29.11 25.06 -28.91
N VAL A 427 -30.06 25.27 -28.01
CA VAL A 427 -31.47 24.88 -28.16
C VAL A 427 -32.41 26.05 -27.98
N ARG A 428 -33.59 25.97 -28.59
CA ARG A 428 -34.60 27.02 -28.55
C ARG A 428 -35.82 26.60 -27.75
N LEU A 429 -36.39 27.58 -27.06
CA LEU A 429 -37.75 27.48 -26.54
C LEU A 429 -38.73 27.89 -27.65
N ILE A 430 -39.52 26.91 -28.09
CA ILE A 430 -40.53 27.08 -29.14
C ILE A 430 -41.91 27.05 -28.49
N PHE A 431 -42.80 27.95 -28.93
CA PHE A 431 -44.20 27.89 -28.52
C PHE A 431 -45.05 27.16 -29.55
N SER A 432 -46.05 26.44 -29.08
CA SER A 432 -47.07 25.82 -29.91
C SER A 432 -48.01 26.88 -30.47
N THR A 433 -48.26 26.87 -31.78
CA THR A 433 -49.30 27.72 -32.41
C THR A 433 -50.73 27.29 -32.07
N ALA A 434 -50.93 26.33 -31.16
CA ALA A 434 -52.25 25.81 -30.79
C ALA A 434 -53.11 26.86 -30.07
N ILE A 435 -52.50 27.82 -29.37
CA ILE A 435 -53.20 28.86 -28.62
C ILE A 435 -52.79 30.22 -29.15
N ILE A 436 -53.70 30.86 -29.90
CA ILE A 436 -53.55 32.26 -30.33
C ILE A 436 -54.16 33.15 -29.24
N PRO A 437 -53.45 34.19 -28.75
CA PRO A 437 -53.98 35.07 -27.72
C PRO A 437 -55.33 35.68 -28.12
N SER A 438 -56.22 35.81 -27.14
CA SER A 438 -57.58 36.35 -27.37
C SER A 438 -57.69 37.85 -27.08
N GLY A 439 -56.61 38.50 -26.65
CA GLY A 439 -56.57 39.93 -26.48
C GLY A 439 -55.18 40.48 -26.16
N PHE A 440 -55.03 41.78 -26.36
CA PHE A 440 -53.82 42.55 -26.08
C PHE A 440 -54.19 44.01 -25.74
N SER A 441 -53.29 44.73 -25.08
CA SER A 441 -53.51 46.07 -24.56
C SER A 441 -52.45 47.07 -25.03
N PRO A 442 -52.62 47.70 -26.22
CA PRO A 442 -51.65 48.63 -26.79
C PRO A 442 -51.65 50.00 -26.08
N ASN A 443 -51.25 50.02 -24.80
CA ASN A 443 -51.30 51.18 -23.91
C ASN A 443 -49.90 51.78 -23.60
N GLY A 444 -48.83 51.09 -24.02
CA GLY A 444 -47.44 51.49 -23.85
C GLY A 444 -46.86 51.19 -22.47
N ASP A 445 -47.45 50.27 -21.71
CA ASP A 445 -46.96 49.86 -20.38
C ASP A 445 -45.89 48.74 -20.42
N GLY A 446 -45.58 48.25 -21.63
CA GLY A 446 -44.62 47.18 -21.88
C GLY A 446 -45.20 45.77 -21.78
N ASN A 447 -46.46 45.61 -21.36
CA ASN A 447 -47.11 44.31 -21.19
C ASN A 447 -48.26 44.13 -22.20
N ASN A 448 -48.14 43.11 -23.05
CA ASN A 448 -49.14 42.79 -24.07
C ASN A 448 -49.48 43.99 -24.98
N ASP A 449 -48.52 44.88 -25.25
CA ASP A 449 -48.72 46.07 -26.10
C ASP A 449 -48.94 45.73 -27.59
N VAL A 450 -48.52 44.54 -28.00
CA VAL A 450 -48.63 44.06 -29.37
C VAL A 450 -49.33 42.70 -29.39
N PHE A 451 -50.05 42.44 -30.48
CA PHE A 451 -50.61 41.14 -30.77
C PHE A 451 -49.52 40.24 -31.36
N SER A 452 -48.70 39.68 -30.47
CA SER A 452 -47.78 38.60 -30.80
C SER A 452 -48.50 37.26 -30.78
N ILE A 453 -48.12 36.36 -31.69
CA ILE A 453 -48.70 35.03 -31.79
C ILE A 453 -47.59 34.02 -31.53
N PRO A 454 -47.51 33.48 -30.30
CA PRO A 454 -46.51 32.47 -29.96
C PRO A 454 -46.55 31.27 -30.91
N GLY A 455 -45.38 30.84 -31.36
CA GLY A 455 -45.15 29.71 -32.25
C GLY A 455 -45.23 30.06 -33.73
N LEU A 456 -45.72 31.25 -34.10
CA LEU A 456 -45.90 31.60 -35.51
C LEU A 456 -44.55 31.82 -36.22
N LEU A 457 -43.46 31.98 -35.48
CA LEU A 457 -42.10 32.07 -36.01
C LEU A 457 -41.63 30.77 -36.68
N GLU A 458 -42.23 29.62 -36.36
CA GLU A 458 -41.96 28.34 -37.04
C GLU A 458 -42.50 28.31 -38.49
N SER A 459 -43.35 29.27 -38.86
CA SER A 459 -43.82 29.49 -40.23
C SER A 459 -43.56 30.95 -40.64
N PRO A 460 -42.29 31.36 -40.83
CA PRO A 460 -41.92 32.77 -40.85
C PRO A 460 -42.33 33.52 -42.14
N ASP A 461 -42.83 32.86 -43.20
CA ASP A 461 -43.43 33.54 -44.38
C ASP A 461 -44.94 33.75 -44.23
N PHE A 462 -45.46 33.96 -43.02
CA PHE A 462 -46.91 34.08 -42.81
C PHE A 462 -47.48 35.43 -43.30
N THR A 463 -48.78 35.43 -43.59
CA THR A 463 -49.58 36.65 -43.78
C THR A 463 -50.66 36.73 -42.72
N MET A 464 -50.78 37.87 -42.05
CA MET A 464 -51.81 38.16 -41.06
C MET A 464 -52.69 39.31 -41.56
N GLU A 465 -53.99 39.07 -41.65
CA GLU A 465 -54.98 40.09 -41.99
C GLU A 465 -56.05 40.15 -40.91
N VAL A 466 -56.35 41.35 -40.42
CA VAL A 466 -57.32 41.59 -39.35
C VAL A 466 -58.48 42.42 -39.86
N PHE A 467 -59.69 42.06 -39.46
CA PHE A 467 -60.95 42.62 -39.91
C PHE A 467 -61.75 43.18 -38.74
N ASP A 468 -62.49 44.26 -38.99
CA ASP A 468 -63.52 44.75 -38.09
C ASP A 468 -64.77 43.83 -38.07
N ARG A 469 -65.73 44.11 -37.18
CA ARG A 469 -67.00 43.36 -37.07
C ARG A 469 -67.88 43.38 -38.33
N TRP A 470 -67.59 44.24 -39.29
CA TRP A 470 -68.31 44.37 -40.56
C TRP A 470 -67.56 43.71 -41.73
N GLY A 471 -66.39 43.12 -41.47
CA GLY A 471 -65.57 42.43 -42.47
C GLY A 471 -64.62 43.34 -43.25
N ASN A 472 -64.43 44.60 -42.86
CA ASN A 472 -63.44 45.46 -43.49
C ASN A 472 -62.05 45.14 -42.93
N SER A 473 -61.06 44.96 -43.80
CA SER A 473 -59.67 44.82 -43.41
C SER A 473 -59.19 46.11 -42.72
N VAL A 474 -58.61 45.99 -41.53
CA VAL A 474 -58.05 47.08 -40.74
C VAL A 474 -56.53 46.99 -40.62
N TYR A 475 -55.97 45.79 -40.70
CA TYR A 475 -54.54 45.54 -40.63
C TYR A 475 -54.16 44.42 -41.59
N LYS A 476 -53.06 44.58 -42.32
CA LYS A 476 -52.50 43.55 -43.18
C LYS A 476 -50.98 43.54 -43.10
N TYR A 477 -50.44 42.37 -42.80
CA TYR A 477 -49.01 42.16 -42.64
C TYR A 477 -48.58 40.88 -43.37
N ARG A 478 -47.41 40.93 -43.99
CA ARG A 478 -46.72 39.77 -44.52
C ARG A 478 -45.35 39.72 -43.89
N ASN A 479 -45.10 38.68 -43.11
CA ASN A 479 -43.77 38.34 -42.68
C ASN A 479 -43.08 37.63 -43.85
N ASN A 480 -41.91 38.09 -44.29
CA ASN A 480 -41.19 37.53 -45.44
C ASN A 480 -40.01 36.66 -44.97
N GLY A 481 -40.23 35.80 -43.97
CA GLY A 481 -39.19 34.97 -43.38
C GLY A 481 -38.43 35.64 -42.21
N ASN A 482 -38.89 36.77 -41.66
CA ASN A 482 -38.21 37.43 -40.55
C ASN A 482 -38.53 36.71 -39.21
N LEU A 483 -37.50 36.40 -38.43
CA LEU A 483 -37.64 35.77 -37.11
C LEU A 483 -37.94 36.79 -35.98
N SER A 484 -37.88 38.09 -36.27
CA SER A 484 -38.35 39.16 -35.40
C SER A 484 -39.40 40.02 -36.14
N PRO A 485 -40.63 39.51 -36.32
CA PRO A 485 -41.68 40.20 -37.06
C PRO A 485 -42.22 41.43 -36.34
N ASP A 486 -42.72 42.39 -37.12
CA ASP A 486 -43.44 43.54 -36.61
C ASP A 486 -44.86 43.12 -36.21
N TRP A 487 -45.05 42.83 -34.93
CA TRP A 487 -46.33 42.45 -34.37
C TRP A 487 -47.33 43.62 -34.38
N TRP A 488 -48.62 43.29 -34.45
CA TRP A 488 -49.65 44.32 -34.59
C TRP A 488 -49.86 45.09 -33.28
N ASP A 489 -49.61 46.40 -33.31
CA ASP A 489 -49.72 47.33 -32.17
C ASP A 489 -51.10 48.00 -32.05
N GLY A 490 -52.13 47.47 -32.72
CA GLY A 490 -53.46 48.05 -32.76
C GLY A 490 -53.63 49.21 -33.75
N ARG A 491 -52.62 49.57 -34.54
CA ARG A 491 -52.76 50.59 -35.59
C ARG A 491 -53.28 50.01 -36.90
N SER A 492 -54.11 50.77 -37.60
CA SER A 492 -54.62 50.37 -38.90
C SER A 492 -53.57 50.56 -40.00
N THR A 493 -53.52 49.67 -40.98
CA THR A 493 -52.77 49.88 -42.23
C THR A 493 -53.53 50.76 -43.25
N GLY A 494 -54.71 51.25 -42.87
CA GLY A 494 -55.57 52.11 -43.66
C GLY A 494 -56.73 51.35 -44.32
N ASN A 495 -57.94 51.90 -44.22
CA ASN A 495 -59.11 51.46 -44.97
C ASN A 495 -60.02 52.66 -45.33
N MET A 496 -61.24 52.42 -45.82
CA MET A 496 -62.16 53.48 -46.23
C MET A 496 -62.61 54.45 -45.10
N ASN A 497 -62.43 54.07 -43.82
CA ASN A 497 -62.92 54.82 -42.64
C ASN A 497 -61.84 55.11 -41.59
N LEU A 498 -60.64 54.52 -41.69
CA LEU A 498 -59.52 54.66 -40.76
C LEU A 498 -58.25 54.97 -41.56
N SER A 499 -57.51 56.00 -41.17
CA SER A 499 -56.25 56.35 -41.81
C SER A 499 -55.15 55.37 -41.40
N SER A 500 -54.16 55.17 -42.27
CA SER A 500 -52.98 54.38 -41.92
C SER A 500 -52.24 55.00 -40.73
N GLY A 501 -51.90 54.19 -39.73
CA GLY A 501 -51.23 54.60 -38.49
C GLY A 501 -52.17 55.01 -37.33
N GLU A 502 -53.47 55.13 -37.57
CA GLU A 502 -54.46 55.43 -36.53
C GLU A 502 -54.79 54.18 -35.68
N LEU A 503 -54.91 54.35 -34.36
CA LEU A 503 -55.33 53.30 -33.45
C LEU A 503 -56.77 52.88 -33.76
N VAL A 504 -57.00 51.57 -33.87
CA VAL A 504 -58.36 51.04 -34.03
C VAL A 504 -59.13 51.15 -32.72
N PRO A 505 -60.45 51.44 -32.71
CA PRO A 505 -61.21 51.52 -31.46
C PRO A 505 -61.16 50.23 -30.61
N SER A 506 -61.29 50.33 -29.29
CA SER A 506 -61.42 49.13 -28.44
C SER A 506 -62.62 48.28 -28.88
N GLY A 507 -62.42 46.96 -28.95
CA GLY A 507 -63.44 46.05 -29.43
C GLY A 507 -62.89 44.72 -29.91
N THR A 508 -63.80 43.86 -30.38
CA THR A 508 -63.46 42.57 -30.96
C THR A 508 -63.18 42.72 -32.45
N TYR A 509 -62.02 42.20 -32.86
CA TYR A 509 -61.57 42.09 -34.25
C TYR A 509 -61.41 40.62 -34.61
N PHE A 510 -61.42 40.30 -35.91
CA PHE A 510 -61.27 38.95 -36.42
C PHE A 510 -59.99 38.85 -37.24
N TYR A 511 -59.15 37.84 -37.00
CA TYR A 511 -57.92 37.66 -37.75
C TYR A 511 -58.01 36.44 -38.68
N LEU A 512 -57.25 36.51 -39.77
CA LEU A 512 -56.94 35.41 -40.68
C LEU A 512 -55.43 35.36 -40.87
N ILE A 513 -54.83 34.22 -40.56
CA ILE A 513 -53.39 33.97 -40.70
C ILE A 513 -53.20 32.87 -41.72
N ASN A 514 -52.55 33.17 -42.85
CA ASN A 514 -52.07 32.15 -43.78
C ASN A 514 -50.58 31.93 -43.51
N PHE A 515 -50.21 30.72 -43.11
CA PHE A 515 -48.82 30.35 -42.82
C PHE A 515 -47.92 30.34 -44.07
N ASN A 516 -48.51 30.23 -45.26
CA ASN A 516 -47.83 30.16 -46.58
C ASN A 516 -46.76 29.07 -46.70
N ASP A 517 -46.74 28.10 -45.80
CA ASP A 517 -45.80 26.96 -45.79
C ASP A 517 -46.31 25.76 -46.61
N GLY A 518 -47.52 25.85 -47.18
CA GLY A 518 -48.15 24.79 -47.97
C GLY A 518 -48.65 23.58 -47.16
N ASN A 519 -48.35 23.54 -45.86
CA ASN A 519 -48.60 22.40 -44.98
C ASN A 519 -49.68 22.68 -43.93
N LYS A 520 -49.77 23.92 -43.44
CA LYS A 520 -50.75 24.34 -42.43
C LYS A 520 -51.96 25.03 -43.07
N THR A 521 -53.16 24.65 -42.62
CA THR A 521 -54.39 25.36 -43.03
C THR A 521 -54.44 26.76 -42.39
N PRO A 522 -55.02 27.78 -43.05
CA PRO A 522 -55.13 29.10 -42.47
C PRO A 522 -55.82 29.11 -41.10
N ALA A 523 -55.22 29.80 -40.12
CA ALA A 523 -55.81 29.99 -38.81
C ALA A 523 -56.75 31.20 -38.83
N LYS A 524 -57.89 31.09 -38.16
CA LYS A 524 -58.86 32.17 -38.03
C LYS A 524 -59.41 32.23 -36.61
N GLY A 525 -59.69 33.42 -36.13
CA GLY A 525 -60.22 33.62 -34.78
C GLY A 525 -60.58 35.07 -34.53
N TRP A 526 -60.62 35.42 -33.26
CA TRP A 526 -60.92 36.78 -32.80
C TRP A 526 -59.90 37.23 -31.77
N VAL A 527 -59.67 38.52 -31.72
CA VAL A 527 -58.82 39.19 -30.75
C VAL A 527 -59.55 40.42 -30.21
N TYR A 528 -59.50 40.61 -28.90
CA TYR A 528 -60.08 41.76 -28.21
C TYR A 528 -59.01 42.80 -27.89
N ILE A 529 -59.27 44.05 -28.23
CA ILE A 529 -58.35 45.15 -28.03
C ILE A 529 -58.94 46.08 -26.98
N ILE A 530 -58.12 46.43 -25.99
CA ILE A 530 -58.44 47.37 -24.92
C ILE A 530 -57.25 48.31 -24.69
N TYR A 531 -57.50 49.59 -24.44
CA TYR A 531 -56.45 50.57 -24.17
C TYR A 531 -56.40 50.91 -22.69
#